data_AF-A0A6G1SY71-F1
#
_entry.id   AF-A0A6G1SY71-F1
#
_cell.length_a   1.000
_cell.length_b   1.000
_cell.length_c   1.000
_cell.angle_alpha   90.00
_cell.angle_beta   90.00
_cell.angle_gamma   90.00
#
_symmetry.space_group_name_H-M   'P 1'
#
loop_
_entity.id
_entity.type
_entity.pdbx_description
1 polymer ?
#
loop_
_entity_poly.entity_id
_entity_poly.type
_entity_poly.pdbx_seq_one_letter_code
_entity_poly.pdbx_strand_id
1 'polypeptide(L)' 'MTSERTEQELPPSRRNPEGEPPSGPDAGERLPDFTLPDQHGRTVTFSEARGSHRALVVFYRSARW' A
#
# COMPACT_ATOMS: atom_id res chain seq x y z
N MET A 1 -31.34 -13.63 37.54
CA MET A 1 -31.75 -12.56 36.60
C MET A 1 -30.51 -11.73 36.32
N THR A 2 -29.81 -12.08 35.23
CA THR A 2 -29.64 -11.24 34.02
C THR A 2 -28.56 -10.17 34.21
N SER A 3 -27.48 -10.07 33.43
CA SER A 3 -27.14 -10.67 32.14
C SER A 3 -25.63 -10.70 31.97
N GLU A 4 -25.12 -11.79 31.40
CA GLU A 4 -23.83 -11.81 30.72
C GLU A 4 -23.89 -10.76 29.59
N ARG A 5 -23.09 -9.71 29.71
CA ARG A 5 -22.83 -8.80 28.59
C ARG A 5 -21.86 -9.55 27.68
N THR A 6 -22.39 -10.16 26.63
CA THR A 6 -21.60 -10.80 25.58
C THR A 6 -20.69 -9.73 24.97
N GLU A 7 -19.40 -9.81 25.29
CA GLU A 7 -18.36 -9.12 24.55
C GLU A 7 -18.36 -9.77 23.16
N GLN A 8 -19.07 -9.14 22.23
CA GLN A 8 -19.09 -9.58 20.84
C GLN A 8 -17.69 -9.34 20.27
N GLU A 9 -16.88 -10.39 20.29
CA GLU A 9 -15.58 -10.48 19.62
C GLU A 9 -15.79 -10.20 18.12
N LEU A 10 -15.29 -9.04 17.67
CA LEU A 10 -15.32 -8.65 16.26
C LEU A 10 -14.54 -9.68 15.42
N PRO A 11 -15.07 -10.15 14.27
CA PRO A 11 -14.36 -11.11 13.44
C PRO A 11 -13.01 -10.55 12.97
N PRO A 12 -11.95 -11.37 12.89
CA PRO A 12 -10.56 -10.94 12.69
C PRO A 12 -10.25 -10.28 11.33
N SER A 13 -11.25 -10.15 10.44
CA SER A 13 -11.09 -9.73 9.05
C SER A 13 -11.28 -8.22 8.81
N ARG A 14 -11.45 -7.41 9.86
CA ARG A 14 -11.45 -5.93 9.76
C ARG A 14 -10.46 -5.30 10.74
N ARG A 15 -9.19 -5.71 10.71
CA ARG A 15 -8.14 -4.78 11.14
C ARG A 15 -8.02 -3.70 10.06
N ASN A 16 -8.89 -2.71 10.14
CA ASN A 16 -8.53 -1.41 9.62
C ASN A 16 -7.34 -0.97 10.48
N PRO A 17 -6.15 -0.64 9.94
CA PRO A 17 -5.11 -0.05 10.75
C PRO A 17 -5.73 1.15 11.48
N GLU A 18 -5.64 1.18 12.81
CA GLU A 18 -6.17 2.29 13.59
C GLU A 18 -5.35 3.53 13.23
N GLY A 19 -5.87 4.38 12.35
CA GLY A 19 -5.20 5.60 11.89
C GLY A 19 -5.32 5.83 10.39
N GLU A 20 -4.98 7.05 9.98
CA GLU A 20 -4.84 7.38 8.56
C GLU A 20 -3.58 6.68 8.01
N PRO A 21 -3.67 5.92 6.90
CA PRO A 21 -2.49 5.32 6.30
C PRO A 21 -1.48 6.42 5.91
N PRO A 22 -0.17 6.15 6.01
CA PRO A 22 0.84 7.14 5.66
C PRO A 22 0.69 7.58 4.20
N SER A 23 0.79 8.90 3.96
CA SER A 23 0.59 9.54 2.65
C SER A 23 1.76 9.37 1.67
N GLY A 24 2.78 8.60 2.03
CA GLY A 24 4.03 8.43 1.28
C GLY A 24 5.19 9.25 1.87
N PRO A 25 6.36 9.22 1.22
CA PRO A 25 7.53 9.99 1.65
C PRO A 25 7.32 11.50 1.46
N ASP A 26 7.95 12.29 2.33
CA ASP A 26 7.90 13.76 2.26
C ASP A 26 8.67 14.32 1.06
N ALA A 27 8.41 15.58 0.70
CA ALA A 27 9.16 16.25 -0.35
C ALA A 27 10.65 16.37 0.03
N GLY A 28 11.52 15.81 -0.83
CA GLY A 28 12.97 15.74 -0.58
C GLY A 28 13.42 14.45 0.10
N GLU A 29 12.49 13.66 0.64
CA GLU A 29 12.77 12.31 1.10
C GLU A 29 12.90 11.35 -0.09
N ARG A 30 13.74 10.33 0.07
CA ARG A 30 13.95 9.30 -0.93
C ARG A 30 12.75 8.35 -0.95
N LEU A 31 12.17 8.14 -2.14
CA LEU A 31 11.19 7.08 -2.35
C LEU A 31 11.80 5.71 -2.01
N PRO A 32 11.15 4.88 -1.18
CA PRO A 32 11.60 3.53 -0.91
C PRO A 32 11.71 2.70 -2.19
N ASP A 33 12.65 1.76 -2.20
CA ASP A 33 12.74 0.81 -3.31
C ASP A 33 11.57 -0.17 -3.27
N PHE A 34 11.10 -0.60 -4.44
CA PHE A 34 10.01 -1.55 -4.57
C PHE A 34 10.20 -2.40 -5.82
N THR A 35 9.55 -3.56 -5.82
CA THR A 35 9.65 -4.52 -6.91
C THR A 35 8.27 -4.77 -7.50
N LEU A 36 8.13 -4.58 -8.80
CA LEU A 36 6.88 -4.79 -9.54
C LEU A 36 7.15 -5.44 -10.90
N PRO A 37 6.15 -6.11 -11.50
CA PRO A 37 6.23 -6.52 -12.89
C PRO A 37 6.24 -5.30 -13.83
N ASP A 38 7.08 -5.35 -14.86
CA ASP A 38 7.04 -4.44 -15.99
C ASP A 38 5.85 -4.75 -16.93
N GLN A 39 5.73 -4.01 -18.03
CA GLN A 39 4.67 -4.19 -19.02
C GLN A 39 4.71 -5.54 -19.77
N HIS A 40 5.81 -6.27 -19.64
CA HIS A 40 6.01 -7.60 -20.20
C HIS A 40 5.93 -8.71 -19.12
N GLY A 41 5.58 -8.35 -17.88
CA GLY A 41 5.49 -9.27 -16.75
C GLY A 41 6.84 -9.63 -16.12
N ARG A 42 7.94 -8.96 -16.50
CA ARG A 42 9.26 -9.19 -15.88
C ARG A 42 9.34 -8.44 -14.57
N THR A 43 9.76 -9.13 -13.52
CA THR A 43 10.01 -8.51 -12.22
C THR A 43 11.20 -7.55 -12.30
N VAL A 44 10.98 -6.28 -11.94
CA VAL A 44 12.02 -5.24 -11.90
C VAL A 44 11.94 -4.47 -10.58
N THR A 45 13.08 -4.01 -10.07
CA THR A 45 13.13 -3.03 -8.98
C THR A 45 12.94 -1.61 -9.51
N PHE A 46 12.45 -0.70 -8.68
CA PHE A 46 12.36 0.72 -9.04
C PHE A 46 13.73 1.32 -9.35
N SER A 47 14.76 0.94 -8.59
CA SER A 47 16.14 1.37 -8.83
C SER A 47 16.66 0.97 -10.22
N GLU A 48 16.41 -0.26 -10.67
CA GLU A 48 16.77 -0.72 -12.02
C GLU A 48 15.98 0.01 -13.10
N ALA A 49 14.65 0.10 -12.93
CA ALA A 49 13.77 0.73 -13.91
C ALA A 49 14.06 2.23 -14.12
N ARG A 50 14.41 2.95 -13.04
CA ARG A 50 14.78 4.37 -13.11
C ARG A 50 16.22 4.58 -13.62
N GLY A 51 17.14 3.68 -13.25
CA GLY A 51 18.57 3.84 -13.49
C GLY A 51 19.09 5.19 -12.98
N SER A 52 19.85 5.91 -13.81
CA SER A 52 20.42 7.22 -13.51
C SER A 52 19.47 8.41 -13.75
N HIS A 53 18.23 8.17 -14.18
CA HIS A 53 17.31 9.22 -14.62
C HIS A 53 16.35 9.68 -13.50
N ARG A 54 15.61 10.77 -13.75
CA ARG A 54 14.45 11.14 -12.94
C ARG A 54 13.27 10.23 -13.30
N ALA A 55 12.38 9.98 -12.35
CA ALA A 55 11.19 9.17 -12.55
C ALA A 55 9.94 9.88 -12.02
N LEU A 56 8.78 9.54 -12.61
CA LEU A 56 7.46 9.88 -12.11
C LEU A 56 6.76 8.56 -11.75
N VAL A 57 6.25 8.47 -10.52
CA VAL A 57 5.47 7.30 -10.06
C VAL A 57 4.01 7.70 -9.98
N VAL A 58 3.16 6.99 -10.72
CA VAL A 58 1.72 7.27 -10.81
C VAL A 58 0.95 6.11 -10.19
N PHE A 59 0.27 6.39 -9.08
CA PHE A 59 -0.69 5.46 -8.49
C PHE A 59 -2.07 5.73 -9.11
N TYR A 60 -2.64 4.71 -9.75
CA TYR A 60 -4.00 4.78 -10.26
C TYR A 60 -4.78 3.55 -9.81
N ARG A 61 -6.06 3.73 -9.48
CA ARG A 61 -6.99 2.61 -9.26
C ARG A 61 -7.61 2.27 -10.61
N SER A 62 -7.60 1.00 -11.00
CA SER A 62 -8.31 0.58 -12.21
C SER A 62 -9.81 0.77 -12.04
N ALA A 63 -10.50 1.12 -13.13
CA ALA A 63 -11.96 1.08 -13.15
C ALA A 63 -12.39 -0.39 -13.09
N ARG A 64 -13.23 -0.72 -12.10
CA ARG A 64 -14.04 -1.93 -12.12
C ARG A 64 -15.37 -1.54 -12.77
N TRP A 65 -15.70 -2.14 -13.90
CA TRP A 65 -17.01 -2.05 -14.53
C TRP A 65 -17.97 -3.01 -13.84
#